data_AF-E1YMG2-F1
#
_entry.id   AF-E1YMG2-F1
#
_cell.length_a   1.000
_cell.length_b   1.000
_cell.length_c   1.000
_cell.angle_alpha   90.00
_cell.angle_beta   90.00
_cell.angle_gamma   90.00
#
_symmetry.space_group_name_H-M   'P 1'
#
loop_
_entity.id
_entity.type
_entity.pdbx_description
1 polymer ?
#
loop_
_entity_poly.entity_id
_entity_poly.type
_entity_poly.pdbx_seq_one_letter_code
_entity_poly.pdbx_strand_id
1 'polypeptide(L)'
;MKNLIKMVFVILSIVICSNNSYAQEWEYPVIKGYGPVHLLPDAAVQPDKSIDYKILFDITKAADNKVKINQGLDHIARLINVFASAGMMPNKMKLVAVIHGASAPYCFEK
;
A
#
# COMPACT_ATOMS: atom_id res chain seq x y z
N MET A 1 15.63 -40.23 -37.25
CA MET A 1 14.91 -38.95 -37.49
C MET A 1 13.62 -38.80 -36.68
N LYS A 2 12.72 -39.79 -36.63
CA LYS A 2 11.45 -39.71 -35.88
C LYS A 2 11.61 -39.43 -34.37
N ASN A 3 12.62 -40.00 -33.72
CA ASN A 3 12.89 -39.80 -32.29
C ASN A 3 13.49 -38.41 -32.00
N LEU A 4 14.20 -37.83 -32.96
CA LEU A 4 14.76 -36.48 -32.86
C LEU A 4 13.63 -35.44 -32.91
N ILE A 5 12.65 -35.64 -33.81
CA ILE A 5 11.46 -34.79 -33.93
C ILE A 5 10.60 -34.86 -32.65
N LYS A 6 10.43 -36.06 -32.07
CA LYS A 6 9.73 -36.22 -30.78
C LYS A 6 10.44 -35.49 -29.64
N MET A 7 11.77 -35.55 -29.59
CA MET A 7 12.55 -34.89 -28.54
C MET A 7 12.45 -33.36 -28.62
N VAL A 8 12.47 -32.81 -29.83
CA VAL A 8 12.27 -31.36 -30.07
C VAL A 8 10.87 -30.91 -29.65
N PHE A 9 9.83 -31.71 -29.94
CA PHE A 9 8.47 -31.40 -29.51
C PHE A 9 8.33 -31.40 -27.99
N VAL A 10 8.97 -32.34 -27.27
CA VAL A 10 8.92 -32.40 -25.80
C VAL A 10 9.61 -31.20 -25.16
N ILE A 11 10.74 -30.74 -25.72
CA ILE A 11 11.47 -29.56 -25.22
C ILE A 11 10.63 -28.30 -25.44
N LEU A 12 9.94 -28.19 -26.58
CA LEU A 12 9.08 -27.05 -26.87
C LEU A 12 7.88 -26.95 -25.90
N SER A 13 7.30 -28.08 -25.50
CA SER A 13 6.22 -28.13 -24.52
C SER A 13 6.62 -27.62 -23.13
N ILE A 14 7.86 -27.90 -22.70
CA ILE A 14 8.36 -27.49 -21.37
C ILE A 14 8.57 -25.98 -21.29
N VAL A 15 8.97 -25.34 -22.39
CA VAL A 15 9.20 -23.89 -22.44
C VAL A 15 7.88 -23.10 -22.32
N ILE A 16 6.76 -23.63 -22.85
CA ILE A 16 5.45 -22.95 -22.84
C ILE A 16 4.81 -22.95 -21.43
N CYS A 17 5.20 -23.87 -20.54
CA CYS A 17 4.66 -23.96 -19.18
C CYS A 17 5.30 -22.98 -18.17
N SER A 18 6.30 -22.19 -18.59
CA SER A 18 7.03 -21.26 -17.71
C SER A 18 6.30 -19.92 -17.54
N ASN A 19 5.08 -19.95 -16.99
CA ASN A 19 4.39 -18.72 -16.61
C ASN A 19 4.94 -18.25 -15.26
N ASN A 20 5.72 -17.16 -15.27
CA ASN A 20 6.11 -16.47 -14.04
C ASN A 20 4.89 -15.73 -13.48
N SER A 21 4.34 -16.21 -12.36
CA SER A 21 3.36 -15.46 -11.58
C SER A 21 4.08 -14.40 -10.76
N TYR A 22 4.02 -13.14 -11.18
CA TYR A 22 4.44 -12.01 -10.38
C TYR A 22 3.31 -11.64 -9.42
N ALA A 23 3.50 -11.89 -8.12
CA ALA A 23 2.66 -11.32 -7.09
C ALA A 23 3.07 -9.85 -6.86
N GLN A 24 2.11 -8.96 -6.66
CA GLN A 24 2.38 -7.55 -6.38
C GLN A 24 2.99 -7.43 -4.98
N GLU A 25 4.17 -6.81 -4.90
CA GLU A 25 4.86 -6.60 -3.63
C GLU A 25 4.23 -5.42 -2.86
N TRP A 26 4.34 -5.46 -1.53
CA TRP A 26 3.91 -4.35 -0.68
C TRP A 26 5.01 -3.30 -0.61
N GLU A 27 4.64 -2.05 -0.89
CA GLU A 27 5.58 -0.94 -0.92
C GLU A 27 5.25 0.14 0.11
N TYR A 28 6.28 0.93 0.45
CA TYR A 28 6.21 2.04 1.40
C TYR A 28 6.87 3.29 0.81
N PRO A 29 6.21 4.05 -0.08
CA PRO A 29 6.82 5.17 -0.78
C PRO A 29 7.36 6.27 0.15
N VAL A 30 6.55 6.71 1.13
CA VAL A 30 6.88 7.85 2.01
C VAL A 30 7.02 7.41 3.47
N ILE A 31 5.96 6.87 4.06
CA ILE A 31 5.99 6.39 5.44
C ILE A 31 6.49 4.95 5.43
N LYS A 32 7.73 4.75 5.88
CA LYS A 32 8.38 3.43 5.92
C LYS A 32 7.80 2.58 7.04
N GLY A 33 7.55 1.30 6.75
CA GLY A 33 7.10 0.30 7.73
C GLY A 33 5.61 0.38 8.11
N TYR A 34 4.88 1.41 7.69
CA TYR A 34 3.47 1.62 8.01
C TYR A 34 2.65 1.96 6.78
N GLY A 35 1.40 1.52 6.75
CA GLY A 35 0.46 1.78 5.67
C GLY A 35 0.94 1.24 4.32
N PRO A 36 1.11 -0.09 4.18
CA PRO A 36 1.58 -0.71 2.95
C PRO A 36 0.60 -0.48 1.80
N VAL A 37 1.13 -0.25 0.60
CA VAL A 37 0.35 -0.03 -0.62
C VAL A 37 0.87 -0.88 -1.77
N HIS A 38 -0.01 -1.20 -2.71
CA HIS A 38 0.39 -1.66 -4.04
C HIS A 38 0.38 -0.45 -4.98
N LEU A 39 1.42 -0.29 -5.78
CA LEU A 39 1.48 0.81 -6.75
C LEU A 39 0.55 0.51 -7.92
N LEU A 40 -0.42 1.40 -8.14
CA LEU A 40 -1.30 1.37 -9.30
C LEU A 40 -1.11 2.68 -10.07
N PRO A 41 -0.07 2.80 -10.92
CA PRO A 41 0.15 4.00 -11.74
C PRO A 41 -1.01 4.25 -12.71
N ASP A 42 -1.66 3.18 -13.19
CA ASP A 42 -2.77 3.23 -14.13
C ASP A 42 -4.14 2.99 -13.46
N ALA A 43 -4.28 3.37 -12.19
CA ALA A 43 -5.57 3.29 -11.50
C ALA A 43 -6.65 4.09 -12.26
N ALA A 44 -7.86 3.55 -12.33
CA ALA A 44 -9.00 4.21 -12.98
C ALA A 44 -9.31 5.61 -12.41
N VAL A 45 -8.94 5.84 -11.14
CA VAL A 45 -9.05 7.13 -10.46
C VAL A 45 -7.71 7.43 -9.79
N GLN A 46 -7.13 8.58 -10.14
CA GLN A 46 -5.95 9.12 -9.50
C GLN A 46 -6.30 10.37 -8.69
N PRO A 47 -5.55 10.70 -7.63
CA PRO A 47 -5.68 11.97 -6.93
C PRO A 47 -5.45 13.17 -7.87
N ASP A 48 -6.29 14.20 -7.74
CA ASP A 48 -6.21 15.42 -8.54
C ASP A 48 -5.11 16.35 -7.99
N LYS A 49 -4.08 16.60 -8.79
CA LYS A 49 -2.91 17.39 -8.40
C LYS A 49 -3.20 18.89 -8.27
N SER A 50 -4.35 19.36 -8.76
CA SER A 50 -4.77 20.77 -8.68
C SER A 50 -5.41 21.13 -7.34
N ILE A 51 -5.80 20.13 -6.54
CA ILE A 51 -6.54 20.33 -5.29
C ILE A 51 -5.58 20.35 -4.09
N ASP A 52 -5.78 21.32 -3.19
CA ASP A 52 -5.16 21.33 -1.86
C ASP A 52 -6.05 20.52 -0.89
N TYR A 53 -5.64 19.30 -0.57
CA TYR A 53 -6.44 18.39 0.25
C TYR A 53 -6.36 18.77 1.73
N LYS A 54 -7.53 18.95 2.36
CA LYS A 54 -7.66 19.09 3.82
C LYS A 54 -8.43 17.89 4.34
N ILE A 55 -7.76 17.04 5.11
CA ILE A 55 -8.30 15.73 5.51
C ILE A 55 -8.31 15.67 7.03
N LEU A 56 -9.48 15.38 7.59
CA LEU A 56 -9.66 15.17 9.03
C LEU A 56 -9.92 13.69 9.27
N PHE A 57 -9.10 13.08 10.13
CA PHE A 57 -9.27 11.73 10.62
C PHE A 57 -9.82 11.76 12.04
N ASP A 58 -10.90 11.03 12.28
CA ASP A 58 -11.40 10.78 13.62
C ASP A 58 -11.00 9.37 14.09
N ILE A 59 -10.16 9.29 15.12
CA ILE A 59 -9.65 8.02 15.66
C ILE A 59 -10.25 7.83 17.06
N THR A 60 -11.23 6.94 17.13
CA THR A 60 -11.96 6.63 18.36
C THR A 60 -11.62 5.27 18.95
N LYS A 61 -11.19 4.34 18.10
CA LYS A 61 -10.85 2.97 18.49
C LYS A 61 -9.44 2.89 19.08
N ALA A 62 -9.33 2.24 20.22
CA ALA A 62 -8.05 1.88 20.82
C ALA A 62 -7.23 0.97 19.91
N ALA A 63 -5.91 0.98 20.10
CA ALA A 63 -5.06 -0.08 19.57
C ALA A 63 -5.39 -1.41 20.26
N ASP A 64 -5.27 -2.54 19.53
CA ASP A 64 -5.56 -3.88 20.07
C ASP A 64 -4.73 -4.19 21.33
N ASN A 65 -3.51 -3.65 21.42
CA ASN A 65 -2.68 -3.65 22.61
C ASN A 65 -1.79 -2.40 22.61
N LYS A 66 -1.13 -2.12 23.75
CA LYS A 66 -0.22 -0.96 23.90
C LYS A 66 1.04 -1.02 23.02
N VAL A 67 1.41 -2.21 22.56
CA VAL A 67 2.65 -2.45 21.80
C VAL A 67 2.45 -2.30 20.29
N LYS A 68 1.22 -2.55 19.79
CA LYS A 68 0.88 -2.42 18.38
C LYS A 68 0.42 -1.01 18.08
N ILE A 69 0.69 -0.61 16.85
CA ILE A 69 0.23 0.68 16.34
C ILE A 69 -1.28 0.66 16.16
N ASN A 70 -1.89 1.80 16.46
CA ASN A 70 -3.30 2.03 16.23
C ASN A 70 -3.61 1.92 14.73
N GLN A 71 -4.61 1.11 14.37
CA GLN A 71 -5.01 0.92 12.97
C GLN A 71 -5.42 2.23 12.29
N GLY A 72 -5.99 3.19 13.03
CA GLY A 72 -6.31 4.52 12.51
C GLY A 72 -5.06 5.30 12.08
N LEU A 73 -3.95 5.17 12.80
CA LEU A 73 -2.67 5.76 12.42
C LEU A 73 -2.05 5.03 11.22
N ASP A 74 -2.16 3.71 11.15
CA ASP A 74 -1.69 2.94 9.99
C ASP A 74 -2.47 3.29 8.71
N HIS A 75 -3.78 3.55 8.83
CA HIS A 75 -4.59 4.04 7.71
C HIS A 75 -4.19 5.44 7.25
N ILE A 76 -3.81 6.33 8.17
CA ILE A 76 -3.24 7.64 7.82
C ILE A 76 -1.94 7.45 7.02
N ALA A 77 -1.04 6.58 7.49
CA ALA A 77 0.20 6.27 6.78
C ALA A 77 -0.10 5.71 5.38
N ARG A 78 -1.11 4.84 5.27
CA ARG A 78 -1.53 4.25 3.99
C ARG A 78 -2.06 5.32 3.03
N LEU A 79 -2.87 6.26 3.51
CA LEU A 79 -3.35 7.37 2.68
C LEU A 79 -2.18 8.17 2.10
N ILE A 80 -1.20 8.52 2.95
CA ILE A 80 -0.01 9.27 2.52
C ILE A 80 0.76 8.48 1.46
N ASN A 81 0.96 7.18 1.67
CA ASN A 81 1.64 6.30 0.73
C ASN A 81 0.88 6.15 -0.60
N VAL A 82 -0.46 6.08 -0.57
CA VAL A 82 -1.29 6.08 -1.79
C VAL A 82 -1.11 7.38 -2.57
N PHE A 83 -1.18 8.54 -1.91
CA PHE A 83 -1.03 9.83 -2.58
C PHE A 83 0.38 9.99 -3.16
N ALA A 84 1.39 9.51 -2.43
CA ALA A 84 2.76 9.48 -2.90
C ALA A 84 2.94 8.58 -4.14
N SER A 85 2.22 7.45 -4.23
CA SER A 85 2.27 6.58 -5.41
C SER A 85 1.77 7.27 -6.69
N ALA A 86 0.88 8.26 -6.56
CA ALA A 86 0.43 9.11 -7.66
C ALA A 86 1.37 10.29 -7.97
N GLY A 87 2.51 10.36 -7.30
CA GLY A 87 3.48 11.46 -7.41
C GLY A 87 3.02 12.76 -6.76
N MET A 88 2.07 12.71 -5.82
CA MET A 88 1.73 13.87 -4.99
C MET A 88 2.64 13.95 -3.77
N MET A 89 3.28 15.10 -3.61
CA MET A 89 4.11 15.38 -2.43
C MET A 89 3.23 15.80 -1.24
N PRO A 90 3.67 15.55 0.01
CA PRO A 90 2.92 15.90 1.21
C PRO A 90 2.57 17.39 1.35
N ASN A 91 3.24 18.28 0.60
CA ASN A 91 3.01 19.73 0.67
C ASN A 91 1.60 20.16 0.22
N LYS A 92 0.91 19.33 -0.59
CA LYS A 92 -0.47 19.54 -1.04
C LYS A 92 -1.53 18.90 -0.13
N MET A 93 -1.10 18.27 0.97
CA MET A 93 -1.99 17.58 1.91
C MET A 93 -1.84 18.19 3.32
N LYS A 94 -2.95 18.69 3.86
CA LYS A 94 -3.09 19.08 5.26
C LYS A 94 -3.91 18.04 5.98
N LEU A 95 -3.28 17.29 6.88
CA LEU A 95 -3.90 16.21 7.62
C LEU A 95 -4.01 16.58 9.10
N VAL A 96 -5.20 16.40 9.67
CA VAL A 96 -5.47 16.57 11.10
C VAL A 96 -6.08 15.27 11.63
N ALA A 97 -5.47 14.69 12.66
CA ALA A 97 -6.04 13.55 13.37
C ALA A 97 -6.61 14.04 14.71
N VAL A 98 -7.91 13.82 14.93
CA VAL A 98 -8.57 14.02 16.20
C VAL A 98 -8.65 12.66 16.87
N ILE A 99 -8.06 12.54 18.05
CA ILE A 99 -7.99 11.27 18.77
C ILE A 99 -8.72 11.43 20.09
N HIS A 100 -9.80 10.65 20.27
CA HIS A 100 -10.63 10.71 21.47
C HIS A 100 -11.22 9.34 21.82
N GLY A 101 -11.97 9.28 22.92
CA GLY A 101 -12.58 8.04 23.41
C GLY A 101 -11.53 7.01 23.83
N ALA A 102 -11.77 5.74 23.48
CA ALA A 102 -10.92 4.62 23.89
C ALA A 102 -9.50 4.69 23.32
N SER A 103 -9.29 5.45 22.23
CA SER A 103 -7.96 5.64 21.64
C SER A 103 -7.08 6.65 22.37
N ALA A 104 -7.66 7.60 23.11
CA ALA A 104 -6.92 8.71 23.70
C ALA A 104 -5.78 8.28 24.65
N PRO A 105 -5.93 7.26 25.52
CA PRO A 105 -4.85 6.85 26.43
C PRO A 105 -3.61 6.29 25.71
N TYR A 106 -3.77 5.82 24.47
CA TYR A 106 -2.69 5.17 23.70
C TYR A 106 -1.86 6.15 22.89
N CYS A 107 -2.27 7.43 22.82
CA CYS A 107 -1.50 8.48 22.16
C CYS A 107 -0.48 9.15 23.08
N PHE A 108 -0.61 8.94 24.39
CA PHE A 108 0.23 9.53 25.43
C PHE A 108 0.93 8.42 26.19
N GLU A 109 1.87 7.71 25.55
CA GLU A 109 2.82 6.89 26.29
C GLU A 109 4.19 7.57 26.26
N LYS A 110 4.67 7.93 27.45
CA LYS A 110 6.06 8.31 27.74
C LYS A 110 6.88 7.04 27.92
#